data_AF-A0A1H7FWK7-F1
#
_entry.id   AF-A0A1H7FWK7-F1
#
_cell.length_a   1.000
_cell.length_b   1.000
_cell.length_c   1.000
_cell.angle_alpha   90.00
_cell.angle_beta   90.00
_cell.angle_gamma   90.00
#
_symmetry.space_group_name_H-M   'P 1'
#
loop_
_entity.id
_entity.type
_entity.pdbx_description
1 polymer ?
#
loop_
_entity_poly.entity_id
_entity_poly.type
_entity_poly.pdbx_seq_one_letter_code
_entity_poly.pdbx_strand_id
1 'polypeptide(L)'
;MLKPKKNEQQYEDALARVYTLMQKDSKPDSKTSDELEILSILIKVYENEHYPVPPPNPLEAIRFRLEQTNMSEAELSDILVHVPVNRKFFPVSEN
;
A
#
# COMPACT_ATOMS: atom_id res chain seq x y z
N MET A 1 28.32 1.23 -18.08
CA MET A 1 27.95 2.39 -17.24
C MET A 1 26.45 2.35 -16.99
N LEU A 2 26.03 2.37 -15.72
CA LEU A 2 24.63 2.52 -15.32
C LEU A 2 24.15 3.93 -15.71
N LYS A 3 23.04 4.02 -16.44
CA LYS A 3 22.44 5.28 -16.92
C LYS A 3 21.08 5.48 -16.25
N PRO A 4 20.63 6.73 -16.03
CA PRO A 4 19.28 7.01 -15.57
C PRO A 4 18.28 6.33 -16.51
N LYS A 5 17.35 5.56 -15.93
CA LYS A 5 16.30 4.84 -16.66
C LYS A 5 15.20 5.86 -16.99
N LYS A 6 15.03 6.20 -18.28
CA LYS A 6 14.16 7.30 -18.72
C LYS A 6 13.03 6.87 -19.65
N ASN A 7 12.98 5.58 -20.01
CA ASN A 7 11.96 5.06 -20.91
C ASN A 7 11.54 3.64 -20.51
N GLU A 8 10.39 3.23 -21.03
CA GLU A 8 9.74 1.96 -20.72
C GLU A 8 10.61 0.74 -21.03
N GLN A 9 11.32 0.72 -22.16
CA GLN A 9 12.22 -0.38 -22.49
C GLN A 9 13.31 -0.57 -21.43
N GLN A 10 13.90 0.53 -20.97
CA GLN A 10 14.93 0.49 -19.95
C GLN A 10 14.40 0.01 -18.59
N TYR A 11 13.12 0.32 -18.27
CA TYR A 11 12.41 -0.18 -17.10
C TYR A 11 12.20 -1.69 -17.18
N GLU A 12 11.67 -2.20 -18.30
CA GLU A 12 11.49 -3.64 -18.53
C GLU A 12 12.82 -4.41 -18.46
N ASP A 13 13.87 -3.89 -19.07
CA ASP A 13 15.22 -4.48 -18.99
C ASP A 13 15.73 -4.53 -17.53
N ALA A 14 15.39 -3.51 -16.73
CA ALA A 14 15.76 -3.47 -15.32
C ALA A 14 15.00 -4.52 -14.50
N LEU A 15 13.69 -4.67 -14.73
CA LEU A 15 12.86 -5.70 -14.10
C LEU A 15 13.38 -7.09 -14.42
N ALA A 16 13.65 -7.40 -15.70
CA ALA A 16 14.20 -8.68 -16.11
C ALA A 16 15.56 -8.96 -15.47
N ARG A 17 16.41 -7.93 -15.31
CA ARG A 17 17.69 -8.05 -14.63
C ARG A 17 17.51 -8.32 -13.15
N VAL A 18 16.67 -7.57 -12.45
CA VAL A 18 16.34 -7.78 -11.03
C VAL A 18 15.83 -9.19 -10.80
N TYR A 19 14.87 -9.66 -11.60
CA TYR A 19 14.34 -11.02 -11.52
C TYR A 19 15.44 -12.08 -11.65
N THR A 20 16.41 -11.86 -12.53
CA THR A 20 17.57 -12.75 -12.69
C THR A 20 18.51 -12.70 -11.48
N LEU A 21 18.74 -11.52 -10.91
CA LEU A 21 19.62 -11.32 -9.76
C LEU A 21 19.01 -11.93 -8.48
N MET A 22 17.70 -11.82 -8.28
CA MET A 22 16.99 -12.37 -7.12
C MET A 22 17.04 -13.90 -7.04
N GLN A 23 17.22 -14.59 -8.17
CA GLN A 23 17.37 -16.04 -8.22
C GLN A 23 18.79 -16.52 -7.87
N LYS A 24 19.74 -15.59 -7.66
CA LYS A 24 21.12 -15.92 -7.32
C LYS A 24 21.32 -15.76 -5.82
N ASP A 25 21.96 -16.75 -5.20
CA ASP A 25 22.49 -16.62 -3.85
C ASP A 25 23.63 -15.59 -3.82
N SER A 26 23.28 -14.35 -3.51
CA SER A 26 24.20 -13.23 -3.44
C SER A 26 24.59 -12.98 -2.00
N LYS A 27 25.89 -12.89 -1.74
CA LYS A 27 26.37 -12.47 -0.42
C LYS A 27 26.05 -11.00 -0.20
N PRO A 28 25.75 -10.58 1.05
CA PRO A 28 25.75 -9.17 1.42
C PRO A 28 27.05 -8.49 0.98
N ASP A 29 26.98 -7.21 0.62
CA ASP A 29 28.10 -6.38 0.18
C ASP A 29 28.86 -6.91 -1.05
N SER A 30 28.25 -7.83 -1.80
CA SER A 30 28.78 -8.27 -3.08
C SER A 30 28.33 -7.33 -4.19
N LYS A 31 29.12 -7.26 -5.28
CA LYS A 31 28.75 -6.49 -6.48
C LYS A 31 27.36 -6.83 -7.02
N THR A 32 26.92 -8.07 -6.84
CA THR A 32 25.58 -8.51 -7.25
C THR A 32 24.50 -7.94 -6.34
N SER A 33 24.75 -7.88 -5.03
CA SER A 33 23.87 -7.22 -4.06
C SER A 33 23.77 -5.73 -4.36
N ASP A 34 24.91 -5.06 -4.59
CA ASP A 34 24.96 -3.63 -4.93
C ASP A 34 24.20 -3.35 -6.24
N GLU A 35 24.37 -4.21 -7.25
CA GLU A 35 23.66 -4.08 -8.51
C GLU A 35 22.14 -4.21 -8.33
N LEU A 36 21.71 -5.20 -7.54
CA LEU A 36 20.30 -5.42 -7.22
C LEU A 36 19.71 -4.20 -6.50
N GLU A 37 20.38 -3.69 -5.47
CA GLU A 37 19.95 -2.51 -4.72
C GLU A 37 19.80 -1.28 -5.62
N ILE A 38 20.82 -0.99 -6.43
CA ILE A 38 20.80 0.14 -7.36
C ILE A 38 19.64 0.02 -8.35
N LEU A 39 19.44 -1.17 -8.94
CA LEU A 39 18.34 -1.38 -9.89
C LEU A 39 16.98 -1.23 -9.23
N SER A 40 16.80 -1.75 -8.01
CA SER A 40 15.57 -1.59 -7.24
C SER A 40 15.26 -0.12 -6.94
N ILE A 41 16.27 0.70 -6.60
CA ILE A 41 16.08 2.14 -6.40
C ILE A 41 15.65 2.83 -7.69
N LEU A 42 16.30 2.52 -8.82
CA LEU A 42 15.98 3.12 -10.11
C LEU A 42 14.56 2.74 -10.60
N ILE A 43 14.17 1.48 -10.43
CA ILE A 43 12.81 0.98 -10.72
C ILE A 43 11.79 1.76 -9.90
N LYS A 44 11.99 1.86 -8.58
CA LYS A 44 11.08 2.58 -7.68
C LYS A 44 10.90 4.05 -8.07
N VAL A 45 11.98 4.74 -8.46
CA VAL A 45 11.90 6.13 -8.93
C VAL A 45 11.05 6.23 -10.20
N TYR A 46 11.27 5.34 -11.16
CA TYR A 46 10.49 5.30 -12.40
C TYR A 46 9.01 5.02 -12.14
N GLU A 47 8.70 4.03 -11.28
CA GLU A 47 7.33 3.65 -10.94
C GLU A 47 6.57 4.77 -10.21
N ASN A 48 7.23 5.50 -9.32
CA ASN A 48 6.59 6.64 -8.64
C ASN A 48 6.16 7.74 -9.63
N GLU A 49 6.88 7.90 -10.74
CA GLU A 49 6.56 8.89 -11.77
C GLU A 49 5.52 8.38 -12.78
N HIS A 50 5.59 7.09 -13.18
CA HIS A 50 4.82 6.55 -14.30
C HIS A 50 3.62 5.69 -13.87
N TYR A 51 3.68 5.07 -12.69
CA TYR A 51 2.67 4.16 -12.14
C TYR A 51 2.28 4.57 -10.70
N PRO A 52 1.79 5.80 -10.48
CA PRO A 52 1.40 6.25 -9.15
C PRO A 52 0.28 5.37 -8.59
N VAL A 53 0.43 4.91 -7.34
CA VAL A 53 -0.61 4.13 -6.66
C VAL A 53 -1.74 5.08 -6.25
N PRO A 54 -2.95 4.94 -6.81
CA PRO A 54 -4.07 5.76 -6.38
C PRO A 54 -4.48 5.38 -4.95
N PRO A 55 -5.01 6.31 -4.15
CA PRO A 55 -5.57 5.97 -2.86
C PRO A 55 -6.70 4.94 -3.05
N PRO A 56 -6.86 3.96 -2.13
CA PRO A 56 -7.98 3.04 -2.20
C PRO A 56 -9.29 3.82 -2.07
N ASN A 57 -10.37 3.30 -2.67
CA ASN A 57 -11.69 3.84 -2.42
C ASN A 57 -11.97 3.80 -0.91
N PRO A 58 -12.42 4.89 -0.27
CA PRO A 58 -12.61 4.91 1.18
C PRO A 58 -13.53 3.81 1.72
N LEU A 59 -14.59 3.44 1.00
CA LEU A 59 -15.49 2.37 1.41
C LEU A 59 -14.79 1.01 1.36
N GLU A 60 -14.08 0.73 0.26
CA GLU A 60 -13.31 -0.50 0.13
C GLU A 60 -12.18 -0.58 1.16
N ALA A 61 -11.53 0.55 1.47
CA ALA A 61 -10.50 0.61 2.51
C ALA A 61 -11.06 0.27 3.90
N ILE A 62 -12.26 0.76 4.22
CA ILE A 62 -12.96 0.44 5.47
C ILE A 62 -13.33 -1.05 5.51
N ARG A 63 -13.95 -1.57 4.44
CA ARG A 63 -14.31 -3.01 4.34
C ARG A 63 -13.09 -3.90 4.48
N PHE A 64 -12.02 -3.60 3.75
CA PHE A 64 -10.75 -4.31 3.86
C PHE A 64 -10.22 -4.31 5.30
N ARG A 65 -10.29 -3.17 5.99
CA ARG A 65 -9.85 -3.10 7.39
C ARG A 65 -10.69 -3.99 8.30
N LEU A 66 -12.02 -3.97 8.13
CA LEU A 66 -12.95 -4.81 8.90
C LEU A 66 -12.63 -6.29 8.72
N GLU A 67 -12.39 -6.74 7.49
CA GLU A 67 -12.01 -8.11 7.18
C GLU A 67 -10.68 -8.52 7.85
N GLN A 68 -9.65 -7.68 7.75
CA GLN A 68 -8.34 -7.94 8.37
C GLN A 68 -8.40 -8.04 9.89
N THR A 69 -9.33 -7.32 10.53
CA THR A 69 -9.52 -7.32 11.98
C THR A 69 -10.63 -8.25 12.45
N ASN A 70 -11.29 -8.95 11.54
CA ASN A 70 -12.48 -9.76 11.82
C ASN A 70 -13.54 -8.97 12.63
N MET A 71 -13.71 -7.69 12.29
CA MET A 71 -14.61 -6.74 12.94
C MET A 71 -15.89 -6.59 12.11
N SER A 72 -17.04 -6.60 12.76
CA SER A 72 -18.32 -6.39 12.10
C SER A 72 -18.61 -4.91 11.84
N GLU A 73 -19.49 -4.62 10.87
CA GLU A 73 -19.97 -3.25 10.64
C GLU A 73 -20.70 -2.67 11.86
N ALA A 74 -21.32 -3.52 12.68
CA ALA A 74 -21.99 -3.11 13.91
C ALA A 74 -20.99 -2.60 14.96
N GLU A 75 -19.90 -3.33 15.18
CA GLU A 75 -18.82 -2.91 16.08
C GLU A 75 -18.13 -1.63 15.58
N LEU A 76 -17.97 -1.48 14.27
CA LEU A 76 -17.49 -0.22 13.69
C LEU A 76 -18.46 0.94 13.96
N SER A 77 -19.77 0.70 13.84
CA SER A 77 -20.78 1.71 14.14
C SER A 77 -20.71 2.17 15.60
N ASP A 78 -20.47 1.26 16.55
CA ASP A 78 -20.31 1.62 17.97
C ASP A 78 -19.07 2.50 18.23
N ILE A 79 -18.00 2.31 17.44
CA ILE A 79 -16.78 3.13 17.51
C ILE A 79 -17.01 4.51 16.87
N LEU A 80 -17.64 4.55 15.69
CA LEU A 80 -17.86 5.79 14.94
C LEU A 80 -18.91 6.68 15.60
N VAL A 81 -19.95 6.06 16.15
CA VAL A 81 -21.03 6.76 16.84
C VAL A 81 -20.73 6.72 18.33
N HIS A 82 -19.98 7.71 18.82
CA HIS A 82 -20.02 8.02 20.25
C HIS A 82 -21.41 8.57 20.59
N VAL A 83 -22.37 7.69 20.86
CA VAL A 83 -23.64 8.08 21.47
C VAL A 83 -23.32 8.41 22.92
N PRO A 84 -23.36 9.67 23.38
CA PRO A 84 -23.29 9.94 24.80
C PRO A 84 -24.42 9.15 25.47
N VAL A 85 -24.07 8.34 26.47
CA VAL A 85 -24.90 7.35 27.20
C VAL A 85 -26.19 7.93 27.83
N ASN A 86 -26.51 9.21 27.60
CA ASN A 86 -27.61 9.93 28.21
C ASN A 86 -28.61 10.52 27.21
N ARG A 87 -28.95 9.79 26.14
CA ARG A 87 -30.22 10.07 25.44
C ARG A 87 -31.36 9.43 26.24
N LYS A 88 -31.71 10.04 27.37
CA LYS A 88 -33.03 9.82 27.97
C LYS A 88 -34.03 10.19 26.87
N PHE A 89 -34.74 9.18 26.36
CA PHE A 89 -35.93 9.38 25.56
C PHE A 89 -36.85 10.30 26.37
N PHE A 90 -36.97 11.55 25.97
CA PHE A 90 -38.03 12.41 26.48
C PHE A 90 -39.32 11.90 25.87
N PRO A 91 -40.27 11.35 26.66
CA PRO A 91 -41.58 11.06 26.11
C PRO A 91 -42.20 12.42 25.73
N VAL A 92 -42.56 12.57 24.46
CA VAL A 92 -43.37 13.70 24.03
C VAL A 92 -44.73 13.50 24.70
N SER A 93 -45.06 14.33 25.70
CA SER A 93 -46.43 14.40 26.19
C SER A 93 -47.25 15.11 25.13
N GLU A 94 -48.09 14.36 24.43
CA GLU A 94 -49.18 14.95 23.64
C GLU A 94 -50.17 15.62 24.60
N ASN A 95 -50.46 16.89 24.31
CA ASN A 95 -51.59 17.64 24.84
C ASN A 95 -52.58 17.86 23.70
#